data_AF-A0A935G2H2-F1
#
_entry.id   AF-A0A935G2H2-F1
#
_cell.length_a   1.000
_cell.length_b   1.000
_cell.length_c   1.000
_cell.angle_alpha   90.00
_cell.angle_beta   90.00
_cell.angle_gamma   90.00
#
_symmetry.space_group_name_H-M   'P 1'
#
loop_
_entity.id
_entity.type
_entity.pdbx_description
1 polymer ?
#
loop_
_entity_poly.entity_id
_entity_poly.type
_entity_poly.pdbx_seq_one_letter_code
_entity_poly.pdbx_strand_id
1 'polypeptide(L)'
;MTLLACEGLRPGTLGNVMLRDFQPHSGRLSIADNRAKRTTRTTSNTPVLKLGDSIQVASGSETMITLWQFTTSAIQDYIDTERDAVLMKRLTNRSCGFLFLSAQGEPIKHRSSITSMFNNLGQRLSEFELLDVATDPYFTKQKQYDFYGYVLRHSAASFFLAEKCREIANQHGLTMPTAFRDVPEHVKDVMKMRFGWTTNSSMPELYAKRALTDQANVTLMEFNQRLLDAVQERKQIREADNGL
;
A
#
# COMPACT_ATOMS: atom_id res chain seq x y z
N MET A 1 5.03 -6.90 -2.27
CA MET A 1 4.34 -5.77 -2.96
C MET A 1 3.06 -5.36 -2.24
N THR A 2 2.10 -6.28 -2.09
CA THR A 2 0.78 -6.07 -1.43
C THR A 2 0.86 -5.41 -0.05
N LEU A 3 1.73 -5.88 0.85
CA LEU A 3 1.89 -5.28 2.18
C LEU A 3 2.34 -3.80 2.17
N LEU A 4 3.02 -3.34 1.12
CA LEU A 4 3.42 -1.93 0.98
C LEU A 4 2.36 -1.12 0.22
N ALA A 5 1.86 -1.67 -0.89
CA ALA A 5 0.95 -0.97 -1.80
C ALA A 5 -0.51 -0.92 -1.31
N CYS A 6 -0.92 -1.88 -0.48
CA CYS A 6 -2.32 -2.05 -0.08
C CYS A 6 -2.52 -1.89 1.43
N GLU A 7 -1.54 -2.35 2.21
CA GLU A 7 -1.57 -2.21 3.67
C GLU A 7 -0.73 -1.02 4.17
N GLY A 8 0.15 -0.48 3.32
CA GLY A 8 0.99 0.66 3.63
C GLY A 8 2.03 0.41 4.72
N LEU A 9 2.50 -0.82 4.93
CA LEU A 9 3.60 -1.09 5.87
C LEU A 9 4.83 -0.27 5.48
N ARG A 10 5.65 0.15 6.45
CA ARG A 10 6.94 0.77 6.14
C ARG A 10 7.89 -0.29 5.58
N PRO A 11 8.79 0.03 4.64
CA PRO A 11 9.77 -0.94 4.13
C PRO A 11 10.59 -1.61 5.25
N GLY A 12 10.97 -0.85 6.29
CA GLY A 12 11.69 -1.39 7.46
C GLY A 12 10.88 -2.40 8.29
N THR A 13 9.55 -2.27 8.31
CA THR A 13 8.66 -3.21 9.01
C THR A 13 8.65 -4.58 8.33
N LEU A 14 8.68 -4.63 7.00
CA LEU A 14 8.61 -5.90 6.25
C LEU A 14 9.69 -6.89 6.66
N GLY A 15 10.94 -6.43 6.75
CA GLY A 15 12.05 -7.29 7.15
C GLY A 15 11.98 -7.75 8.62
N ASN A 16 11.06 -7.21 9.42
CA ASN A 16 10.91 -7.47 10.85
C ASN A 16 9.66 -8.31 11.20
N VAL A 17 8.83 -8.66 10.22
CA VAL A 17 7.62 -9.47 10.43
C VAL A 17 8.00 -10.93 10.66
N MET A 18 7.46 -11.54 11.72
CA MET A 18 7.55 -12.98 11.97
C MET A 18 6.32 -13.72 11.45
N LEU A 19 6.49 -15.02 11.19
CA LEU A 19 5.39 -15.89 10.75
C LEU A 19 4.24 -15.90 11.77
N ARG A 20 4.57 -15.92 13.06
CA ARG A 20 3.60 -15.87 14.18
C ARG A 20 2.76 -14.58 14.22
N ASP A 21 3.25 -13.52 13.59
CA ASP A 21 2.55 -12.23 13.60
C ASP A 21 1.39 -12.23 12.60
N PHE A 22 1.42 -13.12 11.62
CA PHE A 22 0.40 -13.29 10.59
C PHE A 22 -0.66 -14.30 11.03
N GLN A 23 -1.91 -13.85 11.07
CA GLN A 23 -3.08 -14.64 11.49
C GLN A 23 -4.04 -14.77 10.30
N PRO A 24 -3.83 -15.76 9.41
CA PRO A 24 -4.57 -15.87 8.15
C PRO A 24 -6.08 -16.03 8.34
N HIS A 25 -6.52 -16.80 9.33
CA HIS A 25 -7.94 -17.09 9.55
C HIS A 25 -8.75 -15.86 9.96
N SER A 26 -8.13 -14.94 10.68
CA SER A 26 -8.73 -13.65 11.04
C SER A 26 -8.42 -12.53 10.06
N GLY A 27 -7.56 -12.78 9.06
CA GLY A 27 -7.04 -11.75 8.16
C GLY A 27 -6.32 -10.64 8.91
N ARG A 28 -5.50 -10.96 9.92
CA ARG A 28 -4.83 -9.97 10.77
C ARG A 28 -3.32 -10.10 10.72
N LEU A 29 -2.65 -8.96 10.88
CA LEU A 29 -1.20 -8.88 11.03
C LEU A 29 -0.85 -8.07 12.27
N SER A 30 -0.08 -8.67 13.16
CA SER A 30 0.48 -7.99 14.33
C SER A 30 1.76 -7.26 13.93
N ILE A 31 1.81 -5.96 14.16
CA ILE A 31 2.99 -5.15 13.89
C ILE A 31 3.78 -5.03 15.19
N ALA A 32 4.72 -5.96 15.38
CA ALA A 32 5.60 -6.03 16.55
C ALA A 32 7.06 -5.75 16.17
N ASP A 33 7.89 -5.41 17.17
CA ASP A 33 9.32 -5.29 16.99
C ASP A 33 10.05 -6.60 17.33
N ASN A 34 10.42 -7.37 16.30
CA ASN A 34 11.08 -8.67 16.47
C ASN A 34 12.62 -8.61 16.34
N ARG A 35 13.26 -7.43 16.44
CA ARG A 35 14.73 -7.30 16.33
C ARG A 35 15.49 -8.23 17.28
N ALA A 36 15.00 -8.42 18.49
CA ALA A 36 15.61 -9.31 19.50
C ALA A 36 15.62 -10.79 19.10
N LYS A 37 14.85 -11.20 18.09
CA LYS A 37 14.81 -12.59 17.58
C LYS A 37 15.85 -12.85 16.49
N ARG A 38 16.62 -11.84 16.08
CA ARG A 38 17.71 -12.01 15.12
C ARG A 38 18.93 -12.63 15.78
N THR A 39 19.57 -13.56 15.08
CA THR A 39 20.83 -14.18 15.51
C THR A 39 22.03 -13.25 15.31
N THR A 40 21.95 -12.33 14.35
CA THR A 40 22.98 -11.34 14.08
C THR A 40 22.82 -10.09 14.94
N ARG A 41 23.93 -9.46 15.34
CA ARG A 41 23.94 -8.19 16.07
C ARG A 41 23.10 -7.14 15.34
N THR A 42 22.18 -6.51 16.06
CA THR A 42 21.37 -5.40 15.55
C THR A 42 22.23 -4.17 15.33
N THR A 43 22.05 -3.50 14.19
CA THR A 43 22.76 -2.27 13.79
C THR A 43 21.76 -1.22 13.30
N SER A 44 22.22 0.00 13.02
CA SER A 44 21.40 1.05 12.40
C SER A 44 20.81 0.66 11.04
N ASN A 45 21.39 -0.33 10.36
CA ASN A 45 20.93 -0.83 9.07
C ASN A 45 19.92 -1.98 9.18
N THR A 46 19.69 -2.51 10.37
CA THR A 46 18.72 -3.60 10.59
C THR A 46 17.31 -3.11 10.31
N PRO A 47 16.44 -3.88 9.62
CA PRO A 47 15.03 -3.53 9.49
C PRO A 47 14.36 -3.41 10.87
N VAL A 48 13.73 -2.26 11.13
CA VAL A 48 13.14 -1.92 12.44
C VAL A 48 11.68 -1.48 12.31
N LEU A 49 10.90 -1.67 13.37
CA LEU A 49 9.63 -0.99 13.55
C LEU A 49 9.88 0.42 14.08
N LYS A 50 9.58 1.46 13.28
CA LYS A 50 9.82 2.87 13.67
C LYS A 50 9.06 3.31 14.95
N LEU A 51 7.96 2.64 15.30
CA LEU A 51 7.25 2.92 16.56
C LEU A 51 8.04 2.46 17.80
N GLY A 52 8.88 1.42 17.68
CA GLY A 52 9.70 0.91 18.78
C GLY A 52 10.91 1.78 19.13
N ASP A 53 11.30 2.72 18.25
CA ASP A 53 12.41 3.66 18.49
C ASP A 53 11.94 5.05 18.96
N SER A 54 10.62 5.28 19.12
CA SER A 54 10.09 6.59 19.55
C SER A 54 9.76 6.58 21.03
N ILE A 55 10.41 7.44 21.81
CA ILE A 55 10.16 7.67 23.25
C ILE A 55 8.75 8.23 23.53
N GLN A 56 8.05 8.71 22.49
CA GLN A 56 6.73 9.36 22.60
C GLN A 56 5.55 8.42 22.34
N VAL A 57 5.82 7.21 21.84
CA VAL A 57 4.81 6.17 21.67
C VAL A 57 5.26 5.04 22.58
N ALA A 58 4.41 4.63 23.53
CA ALA A 58 4.77 3.56 24.45
C ALA A 58 5.36 2.39 23.65
N SER A 59 6.60 2.00 23.98
CA SER A 59 7.39 0.92 23.37
C SER A 59 6.71 -0.48 23.40
N GLY A 60 5.42 -0.56 23.71
CA GLY A 60 4.62 -1.77 23.80
C GLY A 60 3.34 -1.78 22.95
N SER A 61 3.08 -0.79 22.09
CA SER A 61 1.88 -0.84 21.24
C SER A 61 2.13 -1.72 20.00
N GLU A 62 2.14 -3.04 20.20
CA GLU A 62 1.86 -3.99 19.12
C GLU A 62 0.57 -3.54 18.44
N THR A 63 0.67 -3.12 17.19
CA THR A 63 -0.49 -2.63 16.45
C THR A 63 -1.01 -3.77 15.59
N MET A 64 -2.24 -4.21 15.83
CA MET A 64 -2.88 -5.21 14.98
C MET A 64 -3.61 -4.51 13.85
N ILE A 65 -3.30 -4.87 12.61
CA ILE A 65 -4.03 -4.38 11.43
C ILE A 65 -4.86 -5.50 10.83
N THR A 66 -6.05 -5.17 10.35
CA THR A 66 -6.84 -6.05 9.48
C THR A 66 -6.31 -5.92 8.06
N LEU A 67 -5.94 -7.04 7.46
CA LEU A 67 -5.46 -7.15 6.09
C LEU A 67 -6.64 -7.22 5.12
N TRP A 68 -6.42 -6.75 3.89
CA TRP A 68 -7.32 -7.08 2.80
C TRP A 68 -7.27 -8.59 2.50
N GLN A 69 -8.40 -9.16 2.05
CA GLN A 69 -8.47 -10.60 1.75
C GLN A 69 -7.43 -11.04 0.71
N PHE A 70 -7.24 -10.26 -0.36
CA PHE A 70 -6.21 -10.55 -1.35
C PHE A 70 -4.79 -10.47 -0.78
N THR A 71 -4.53 -9.61 0.21
CA THR A 71 -3.23 -9.54 0.87
C THR A 71 -3.00 -10.79 1.72
N THR A 72 -4.02 -11.24 2.45
CA THR A 72 -3.99 -12.50 3.22
C THR A 72 -3.65 -13.67 2.29
N SER A 73 -4.35 -13.79 1.17
CA SER A 73 -4.10 -14.84 0.17
C SER A 73 -2.69 -14.76 -0.41
N ALA A 74 -2.19 -13.57 -0.74
CA ALA A 74 -0.85 -13.40 -1.28
C ALA A 74 0.27 -13.76 -0.28
N ILE A 75 0.07 -13.48 1.01
CA ILE A 75 1.03 -13.88 2.05
C ILE A 75 0.99 -15.40 2.23
N GLN A 76 -0.20 -15.99 2.23
CA GLN A 76 -0.38 -17.44 2.36
C GLN A 76 0.26 -18.19 1.18
N ASP A 77 0.00 -17.73 -0.05
CA ASP A 77 0.61 -18.28 -1.26
C ASP A 77 2.15 -18.22 -1.21
N TYR A 78 2.72 -17.08 -0.80
CA TYR A 78 4.18 -16.97 -0.60
C TYR A 78 4.71 -17.97 0.44
N ILE A 79 3.99 -18.17 1.56
CA ILE A 79 4.38 -19.12 2.61
C ILE A 79 4.41 -20.55 2.04
N ASP A 80 3.37 -20.92 1.31
CA ASP A 80 3.16 -22.29 0.83
C ASP A 80 3.99 -22.63 -0.42
N THR A 81 4.50 -21.61 -1.12
CA THR A 81 5.27 -21.79 -2.36
C THR A 81 6.73 -21.34 -2.20
N GLU A 82 7.02 -20.06 -2.42
CA GLU A 82 8.38 -19.53 -2.50
C GLU A 82 9.17 -19.72 -1.21
N ARG A 83 8.54 -19.44 -0.06
CA ARG A 83 9.19 -19.56 1.25
C ARG A 83 9.54 -21.00 1.57
N ASP A 84 8.60 -21.91 1.35
CA ASP A 84 8.81 -23.33 1.58
C ASP A 84 9.91 -23.87 0.65
N ALA A 85 9.86 -23.52 -0.64
CA ALA A 85 10.89 -23.90 -1.61
C ALA A 85 12.30 -23.40 -1.24
N VAL A 86 12.42 -22.21 -0.66
CA VAL A 86 13.71 -21.69 -0.16
C VAL A 86 14.21 -22.50 1.03
N LEU A 87 13.32 -22.89 1.95
CA LEU A 87 13.68 -23.65 3.14
C LEU A 87 14.00 -25.11 2.85
N MET A 88 13.26 -25.77 1.94
CA MET A 88 13.52 -27.15 1.52
C MET A 88 14.92 -27.36 0.92
N LYS A 89 15.50 -26.31 0.32
CA LYS A 89 16.88 -26.32 -0.22
C LYS A 89 17.97 -26.33 0.87
N ARG A 90 17.61 -26.44 2.16
CA ARG A 90 18.53 -26.29 3.29
C ARG A 90 18.36 -27.43 4.29
N LEU A 91 19.47 -27.94 4.80
CA LEU A 91 19.49 -28.96 5.86
C LEU A 91 19.07 -28.42 7.24
N THR A 92 19.17 -27.11 7.44
CA THR A 92 18.84 -26.45 8.72
C THR A 92 17.94 -25.25 8.47
N ASN A 93 16.90 -25.10 9.29
CA ASN A 93 16.01 -23.95 9.22
C ASN A 93 16.68 -22.74 9.86
N ARG A 94 17.11 -21.78 9.03
CA ARG A 94 17.75 -20.53 9.46
C ARG A 94 16.82 -19.33 9.46
N SER A 95 15.52 -19.54 9.25
CA SER A 95 14.53 -18.46 9.17
C SER A 95 14.38 -17.67 10.47
N CYS A 96 14.76 -18.25 11.61
CA CYS A 96 14.53 -17.67 12.95
C CYS A 96 13.06 -17.26 13.18
N GLY A 97 12.11 -17.89 12.47
CA GLY A 97 10.69 -17.55 12.52
C GLY A 97 10.28 -16.29 11.75
N PHE A 98 11.18 -15.65 11.00
CA PHE A 98 10.82 -14.50 10.14
C PHE A 98 9.97 -14.95 8.95
N LEU A 99 9.04 -14.08 8.55
CA LEU A 99 8.13 -14.31 7.44
C LEU A 99 8.89 -14.24 6.11
N PHE A 100 9.51 -13.11 5.81
CA PHE A 100 10.23 -12.87 4.56
C PHE A 100 11.71 -13.26 4.68
N LEU A 101 12.15 -14.11 3.74
CA LEU A 101 13.49 -14.66 3.71
C LEU A 101 14.25 -14.22 2.46
N SER A 102 15.57 -14.15 2.58
CA SER A 102 16.46 -14.07 1.41
C SER A 102 16.50 -15.42 0.68
N ALA A 103 17.10 -15.46 -0.52
CA ALA A 103 17.35 -16.70 -1.25
C ALA A 103 18.21 -17.73 -0.47
N GLN A 104 18.89 -17.31 0.59
CA GLN A 104 19.66 -18.18 1.48
C GLN A 104 18.79 -18.84 2.56
N GLY A 105 17.52 -18.46 2.71
CA GLY A 105 16.63 -18.94 3.77
C GLY A 105 16.83 -18.22 5.11
N GLU A 106 17.47 -17.05 5.08
CA GLU A 106 17.77 -16.24 6.26
C GLU A 106 16.90 -14.97 6.27
N PRO A 107 16.61 -14.38 7.44
CA PRO A 107 15.92 -13.10 7.52
C PRO A 107 16.65 -12.01 6.73
N ILE A 108 15.90 -11.10 6.10
CA ILE A 108 16.48 -9.94 5.43
C ILE A 108 17.27 -9.11 6.45
N LYS A 109 18.58 -8.99 6.24
CA LYS A 109 19.52 -8.41 7.22
C LYS A 109 19.54 -6.89 7.22
N HIS A 110 19.35 -6.27 6.05
CA HIS A 110 19.54 -4.82 5.87
C HIS A 110 18.30 -4.17 5.27
N ARG A 111 17.96 -2.98 5.77
CA ARG A 111 16.92 -2.11 5.20
C ARG A 111 17.23 -1.75 3.75
N SER A 112 18.52 -1.55 3.42
CA SER A 112 18.96 -1.25 2.06
C SER A 112 18.57 -2.35 1.08
N SER A 113 18.60 -3.63 1.47
CA SER A 113 18.15 -4.73 0.61
C SER A 113 16.69 -4.59 0.18
N ILE A 114 15.83 -4.17 1.11
CA ILE A 114 14.41 -3.92 0.82
C ILE A 114 14.28 -2.71 -0.11
N THR A 115 15.00 -1.61 0.17
CA THR A 115 15.02 -0.43 -0.71
C THR A 115 15.48 -0.78 -2.12
N SER A 116 16.61 -1.48 -2.27
CA SER A 116 17.15 -1.90 -3.57
C SER A 116 16.18 -2.80 -4.32
N MET A 117 15.49 -3.72 -3.64
CA MET A 117 14.47 -4.55 -4.26
C MET A 117 13.34 -3.71 -4.88
N PHE A 118 12.85 -2.68 -4.18
CA PHE A 118 11.82 -1.78 -4.73
C PHE A 118 12.34 -0.88 -5.84
N ASN A 119 13.58 -0.39 -5.74
CA ASN A 119 14.17 0.42 -6.80
C ASN A 119 14.37 -0.40 -8.08
N ASN A 120 14.87 -1.64 -7.97
CA ASN A 120 15.03 -2.55 -9.10
C ASN A 120 13.68 -2.90 -9.73
N LEU A 121 12.63 -3.06 -8.93
CA LEU A 121 11.29 -3.24 -9.45
C LEU A 121 10.81 -2.01 -10.22
N GLY A 122 11.02 -0.81 -9.68
CA GLY A 122 10.70 0.45 -10.37
C GLY A 122 11.40 0.56 -11.72
N GLN A 123 12.70 0.26 -11.76
CA GLN A 123 13.46 0.22 -13.00
C GLN A 123 12.85 -0.75 -14.01
N ARG A 124 12.55 -2.00 -13.61
CA ARG A 124 11.93 -2.98 -14.50
C ARG A 124 10.55 -2.53 -15.00
N LEU A 125 9.71 -1.99 -14.12
CA LEU A 125 8.40 -1.49 -14.54
C LEU A 125 8.53 -0.34 -15.54
N SER A 126 9.55 0.51 -15.40
CA SER A 126 9.88 1.54 -16.38
C SER A 126 10.37 0.95 -17.71
N GLU A 127 11.22 -0.08 -17.67
CA GLU A 127 11.70 -0.79 -18.87
C GLU A 127 10.57 -1.47 -19.64
N PHE A 128 9.51 -1.90 -18.96
CA PHE A 128 8.30 -2.45 -19.57
C PHE A 128 7.25 -1.37 -19.91
N GLU A 129 7.58 -0.09 -19.80
CA GLU A 129 6.68 1.05 -20.08
C GLU A 129 5.42 1.06 -19.18
N LEU A 130 5.43 0.31 -18.07
CA LEU A 130 4.31 0.24 -17.11
C LEU A 130 4.29 1.41 -16.13
N LEU A 131 5.35 2.22 -16.10
CA LEU A 131 5.42 3.48 -15.37
C LEU A 131 5.39 4.70 -16.28
N ASP A 132 5.29 4.49 -17.60
CA ASP A 132 5.20 5.60 -18.52
C ASP A 132 3.80 6.23 -18.42
N VAL A 133 3.77 7.51 -18.09
CA VAL A 133 2.54 8.32 -18.08
C VAL A 133 2.24 8.84 -19.50
N ALA A 134 3.08 8.50 -20.48
CA ALA A 134 2.96 8.82 -21.90
C ALA A 134 2.71 10.33 -22.16
N THR A 135 2.19 10.65 -23.35
CA THR A 135 1.63 11.98 -23.68
C THR A 135 0.25 12.17 -23.04
N ASP A 136 0.12 11.90 -21.74
CA ASP A 136 -1.07 12.31 -21.01
C ASP A 136 -1.13 13.86 -21.05
N PRO A 137 -2.15 14.45 -21.71
CA PRO A 137 -2.24 15.89 -21.92
C PRO A 137 -2.40 16.68 -20.61
N TYR A 138 -2.67 15.99 -19.50
CA TYR A 138 -2.80 16.58 -18.16
C TYR A 138 -1.49 16.56 -17.36
N PHE A 139 -0.43 15.89 -17.83
CA PHE A 139 0.90 15.84 -17.19
C PHE A 139 1.98 16.60 -17.99
N THR A 140 1.78 17.91 -18.16
CA THR A 140 2.62 18.81 -18.99
C THR A 140 4.03 19.11 -18.45
N LYS A 141 4.35 18.72 -17.21
CA LYS A 141 5.67 18.93 -16.57
C LYS A 141 6.22 17.60 -16.07
N GLN A 142 6.72 16.78 -16.99
CA GLN A 142 7.21 15.44 -16.69
C GLN A 142 8.54 15.48 -15.92
N LYS A 143 8.47 15.42 -14.59
CA LYS A 143 9.48 14.62 -13.86
C LYS A 143 9.00 13.18 -13.97
N GLN A 144 9.82 12.32 -14.56
CA GLN A 144 9.58 10.87 -14.54
C GLN A 144 9.23 10.46 -13.11
N TYR A 145 8.20 9.64 -12.96
CA TYR A 145 7.70 9.26 -11.66
C TYR A 145 8.70 8.34 -10.96
N ASP A 146 9.45 8.88 -9.99
CA ASP A 146 10.40 8.08 -9.22
C ASP A 146 9.63 7.03 -8.41
N PHE A 147 9.65 5.77 -8.89
CA PHE A 147 9.07 4.65 -8.16
C PHE A 147 10.00 4.20 -7.03
N TYR A 148 9.52 4.29 -5.79
CA TYR A 148 10.20 3.73 -4.61
C TYR A 148 9.19 3.35 -3.53
N GLY A 149 9.58 2.50 -2.57
CA GLY A 149 8.65 1.87 -1.63
C GLY A 149 7.77 2.82 -0.80
N TYR A 150 8.17 4.07 -0.56
CA TYR A 150 7.32 5.03 0.16
C TYR A 150 6.14 5.56 -0.67
N VAL A 151 6.29 5.60 -2.00
CA VAL A 151 5.19 5.97 -2.90
C VAL A 151 4.03 4.99 -2.75
N LEU A 152 4.33 3.69 -2.71
CA LEU A 152 3.33 2.64 -2.49
C LEU A 152 2.56 2.83 -1.18
N ARG A 153 3.24 3.25 -0.11
CA ARG A 153 2.59 3.57 1.16
C ARG A 153 1.66 4.78 1.05
N HIS A 154 2.00 5.77 0.24
CA HIS A 154 1.12 6.92 -0.03
C HIS A 154 -0.13 6.49 -0.79
N SER A 155 0.04 5.69 -1.84
CA SER A 155 -1.08 5.11 -2.60
C SER A 155 -1.98 4.25 -1.71
N ALA A 156 -1.41 3.44 -0.82
CA ALA A 156 -2.16 2.64 0.15
C ALA A 156 -3.02 3.51 1.09
N ALA A 157 -2.48 4.62 1.57
CA ALA A 157 -3.20 5.55 2.45
C ALA A 157 -4.34 6.24 1.71
N SER A 158 -4.11 6.68 0.47
CA SER A 158 -5.15 7.27 -0.37
C SER A 158 -6.27 6.28 -0.67
N PHE A 159 -5.92 5.08 -1.11
CA PHE A 159 -6.88 4.00 -1.40
C PHE A 159 -7.71 3.63 -0.17
N PHE A 160 -7.07 3.44 0.99
CA PHE A 160 -7.76 3.08 2.22
C PHE A 160 -8.80 4.13 2.63
N LEU A 161 -8.45 5.42 2.52
CA LEU A 161 -9.39 6.50 2.80
C LEU A 161 -10.59 6.44 1.86
N ALA A 162 -10.36 6.33 0.55
CA ALA A 162 -11.42 6.30 -0.45
C ALA A 162 -12.37 5.11 -0.23
N GLU A 163 -11.84 3.91 0.01
CA GLU A 163 -12.65 2.72 0.29
C GLU A 163 -13.47 2.86 1.56
N LYS A 164 -12.89 3.35 2.65
CA LYS A 164 -13.63 3.52 3.90
C LYS A 164 -14.72 4.57 3.81
N CYS A 165 -14.43 5.70 3.17
CA CYS A 165 -15.45 6.70 2.88
C CYS A 165 -16.59 6.12 2.03
N ARG A 166 -16.28 5.29 1.02
CA ARG A 166 -17.29 4.62 0.18
C ARG A 166 -18.14 3.63 0.96
N GLU A 167 -17.52 2.83 1.82
CA GLU A 167 -18.22 1.88 2.68
C GLU A 167 -19.27 2.59 3.56
N ILE A 168 -18.88 3.68 4.22
CA ILE A 168 -19.78 4.48 5.07
C ILE A 168 -20.86 5.18 4.26
N ALA A 169 -20.49 5.77 3.12
CA ALA A 169 -21.42 6.39 2.21
C ALA A 169 -22.52 5.41 1.78
N ASN A 170 -22.14 4.19 1.40
CA ASN A 170 -23.08 3.14 1.02
C ASN A 170 -23.93 2.66 2.21
N GLN A 171 -23.35 2.48 3.40
CA GLN A 171 -24.08 2.01 4.59
C GLN A 171 -25.11 3.03 5.10
N HIS A 172 -24.83 4.33 4.97
CA HIS A 172 -25.65 5.40 5.52
C HIS A 172 -26.44 6.18 4.46
N GLY A 173 -26.37 5.81 3.18
CA GLY A 173 -27.01 6.53 2.08
C GLY A 173 -26.47 7.96 1.89
N LEU A 174 -25.20 8.18 2.21
CA LEU A 174 -24.51 9.47 2.08
C LEU A 174 -23.73 9.54 0.77
N THR A 175 -23.35 10.74 0.37
CA THR A 175 -22.42 10.95 -0.75
C THR A 175 -20.97 10.86 -0.30
N MET A 176 -20.07 10.59 -1.26
CA MET A 176 -18.64 10.60 -1.00
C MET A 176 -18.17 12.00 -0.56
N PRO A 177 -17.24 12.11 0.41
CA PRO A 177 -16.63 13.38 0.80
C PRO A 177 -15.95 14.06 -0.40
N THR A 178 -16.12 15.37 -0.53
CA THR A 178 -15.46 16.18 -1.58
C THR A 178 -14.31 17.01 -1.04
N ALA A 179 -14.25 17.25 0.28
CA ALA A 179 -13.11 17.86 0.95
C ALA A 179 -12.70 17.07 2.21
N PHE A 180 -11.47 17.27 2.68
CA PHE A 180 -10.95 16.55 3.86
C PHE A 180 -11.77 16.81 5.13
N ARG A 181 -12.32 18.02 5.29
CA ARG A 181 -13.20 18.36 6.41
C ARG A 181 -14.47 17.49 6.45
N ASP A 182 -14.89 16.96 5.31
CA ASP A 182 -16.08 16.13 5.16
C ASP A 182 -15.79 14.63 5.35
N VAL A 183 -14.51 14.25 5.50
CA VAL A 183 -14.12 12.88 5.87
C VAL A 183 -14.58 12.60 7.30
N PRO A 184 -15.31 11.51 7.56
CA PRO A 184 -15.76 11.16 8.90
C PRO A 184 -14.58 10.99 9.89
N GLU A 185 -14.72 11.52 11.11
CA GLU A 185 -13.64 11.47 12.13
C GLU A 185 -13.18 10.04 12.44
N HIS A 186 -14.12 9.09 12.52
CA HIS A 186 -13.77 7.70 12.78
C HIS A 186 -12.86 7.10 11.69
N VAL A 187 -12.99 7.53 10.42
CA VAL A 187 -12.09 7.11 9.34
C VAL A 187 -10.68 7.66 9.58
N LYS A 188 -10.58 8.93 10.00
CA LYS A 188 -9.30 9.56 10.32
C LYS A 188 -8.60 8.81 11.46
N ASP A 189 -9.33 8.40 12.49
CA ASP A 189 -8.77 7.68 13.62
C ASP A 189 -8.35 6.25 13.27
N VAL A 190 -9.17 5.52 12.50
CA VAL A 190 -8.80 4.19 11.98
C VAL A 190 -7.56 4.28 11.09
N MET A 191 -7.42 5.34 10.27
CA MET A 191 -6.21 5.58 9.50
C MET A 191 -4.98 5.80 10.40
N LYS A 192 -5.09 6.63 11.44
CA LYS A 192 -3.96 6.87 12.37
C LYS A 192 -3.47 5.56 12.98
N MET A 193 -4.40 4.73 13.45
CA MET A 193 -4.08 3.40 13.98
C MET A 193 -3.42 2.52 12.91
N ARG A 194 -4.06 2.35 11.76
CA ARG A 194 -3.58 1.46 10.68
C ARG A 194 -2.18 1.81 10.18
N PHE A 195 -1.90 3.09 10.00
CA PHE A 195 -0.62 3.54 9.46
C PHE A 195 0.40 3.86 10.56
N GLY A 196 0.08 3.70 11.85
CA GLY A 196 1.00 3.97 12.95
C GLY A 196 1.41 5.44 13.00
N TRP A 197 0.41 6.32 12.94
CA TRP A 197 0.55 7.75 13.17
C TRP A 197 0.09 8.10 14.59
N THR A 198 0.64 9.19 15.13
CA THR A 198 0.22 9.70 16.45
C THR A 198 -1.19 10.28 16.38
N THR A 199 -1.88 10.36 17.52
CA THR A 199 -3.26 10.86 17.62
C THR A 199 -3.44 12.27 17.02
N ASN A 200 -2.42 13.12 17.18
CA ASN A 200 -2.40 14.52 16.70
C ASN A 200 -1.75 14.66 15.31
N SER A 201 -1.54 13.56 14.59
CA SER A 201 -0.90 13.60 13.29
C SER A 201 -1.80 14.22 12.22
N SER A 202 -1.26 15.18 11.45
CA SER A 202 -1.89 15.73 10.24
C SER A 202 -1.68 14.86 9.00
N MET A 203 -1.05 13.69 9.13
CA MET A 203 -0.81 12.80 8.00
C MET A 203 -2.09 12.32 7.29
N PRO A 204 -3.23 12.03 7.98
CA PRO A 204 -4.49 11.72 7.29
C PRO A 204 -4.92 12.82 6.32
N GLU A 205 -4.75 14.10 6.71
CA GLU A 205 -5.07 15.25 5.84
C GLU A 205 -4.17 15.29 4.61
N LEU A 206 -2.87 15.09 4.80
CA LEU A 206 -1.89 15.11 3.72
C LEU A 206 -2.22 14.06 2.64
N TYR A 207 -2.63 12.85 3.06
CA TYR A 207 -2.99 11.78 2.14
C TYR A 207 -4.40 11.92 1.58
N ALA A 208 -5.32 12.49 2.36
CA ALA A 208 -6.66 12.79 1.87
C ALA A 208 -6.66 13.80 0.74
N LYS A 209 -5.78 14.82 0.80
CA LYS A 209 -5.61 15.76 -0.32
C LYS A 209 -5.28 15.03 -1.62
N ARG A 210 -4.39 14.02 -1.58
CA ARG A 210 -4.07 13.20 -2.76
C ARG A 210 -5.24 12.32 -3.19
N ALA A 211 -5.86 11.59 -2.26
CA ALA A 211 -6.99 10.71 -2.58
C ALA A 211 -8.18 11.45 -3.20
N LEU A 212 -8.49 12.64 -2.70
CA LEU A 212 -9.56 13.48 -3.21
C LEU A 212 -9.21 14.06 -4.59
N THR A 213 -7.95 14.43 -4.83
CA THR A 213 -7.47 14.83 -6.16
C THR A 213 -7.56 13.66 -7.14
N ASP A 214 -7.12 12.47 -6.74
CA ASP A 214 -7.19 11.27 -7.59
C ASP A 214 -8.64 10.90 -7.91
N GLN A 215 -9.54 10.95 -6.92
CA GLN A 215 -10.96 10.69 -7.11
C GLN A 215 -11.62 11.76 -8.00
N ALA A 216 -11.29 13.03 -7.82
CA ALA A 216 -11.76 14.10 -8.69
C ALA A 216 -11.27 13.90 -10.13
N ASN A 217 -10.02 13.48 -10.33
CA ASN A 217 -9.48 13.17 -11.66
C ASN A 217 -10.21 11.99 -12.30
N VAL A 218 -10.42 10.88 -11.58
CA VAL A 218 -11.20 9.75 -12.08
C VAL A 218 -12.62 10.18 -12.44
N THR A 219 -13.27 10.96 -11.57
CA THR A 219 -14.64 11.48 -11.82
C THR A 219 -14.68 12.39 -13.05
N LEU A 220 -13.67 13.23 -13.25
CA LEU A 220 -13.54 14.09 -14.43
C LEU A 220 -13.28 13.29 -15.70
N MET A 221 -12.45 12.25 -15.65
CA MET A 221 -12.20 11.34 -16.77
C MET A 221 -13.46 10.56 -17.16
N GLU A 222 -14.18 10.01 -16.18
CA GLU A 222 -15.47 9.34 -16.40
C GLU A 222 -16.51 10.30 -16.97
N PHE A 223 -16.59 11.52 -16.46
CA PHE A 223 -17.50 12.55 -16.97
C PHE A 223 -17.16 12.97 -18.40
N ASN A 224 -15.87 13.16 -18.70
CA ASN A 224 -15.41 13.48 -20.05
C ASN A 224 -15.71 12.35 -21.02
N GLN A 225 -15.51 11.09 -20.63
CA GLN A 225 -15.87 9.94 -21.45
C GLN A 225 -17.38 9.90 -21.73
N ARG A 226 -18.22 10.11 -20.71
CA ARG A 226 -19.68 10.21 -20.90
C ARG A 226 -20.08 11.34 -21.84
N LEU A 227 -19.39 12.48 -21.80
CA LEU A 227 -19.62 13.58 -22.74
C LEU A 227 -19.23 13.19 -24.18
N LEU A 228 -18.09 12.55 -24.37
CA LEU A 228 -17.64 12.07 -25.69
C LEU A 228 -18.63 11.05 -26.26
N ASP A 229 -19.09 10.10 -25.43
CA ASP A 229 -20.07 9.10 -25.81
C ASP A 229 -21.40 9.75 -26.21
N ALA A 230 -21.90 10.72 -25.43
CA ALA A 230 -23.13 11.46 -25.73
C ALA A 230 -23.02 12.33 -27.00
N VAL A 231 -21.83 12.90 -27.27
CA VAL A 231 -21.57 13.64 -28.52
C VAL A 231 -21.58 12.69 -29.72
N GLN A 232 -20.97 11.52 -29.57
CA GLN A 232 -20.93 10.50 -30.63
C GLN A 232 -22.32 9.93 -30.92
N GLU A 233 -23.11 9.65 -29.88
CA GLU A 233 -24.50 9.21 -30.00
C GLU A 233 -25.35 10.26 -30.73
N ARG A 234 -25.23 11.54 -30.35
CA ARG A 234 -25.90 12.64 -31.06
C ARG A 234 -25.48 12.79 -32.51
N LYS A 235 -24.21 12.52 -32.82
CA LYS A 235 -23.70 12.55 -34.19
C LYS A 235 -24.31 11.42 -35.03
N GLN A 236 -24.36 10.21 -34.47
CA GLN A 236 -25.01 9.06 -35.11
C GLN A 236 -26.50 9.29 -35.35
N ILE A 237 -27.22 9.87 -34.38
CA ILE A 237 -28.64 10.24 -34.53
C ILE A 237 -28.79 11.27 -35.66
N ARG A 238 -27.95 12.30 -35.72
CA ARG A 238 -27.98 13.29 -36.81
C ARG A 238 -27.65 12.70 -38.19
N GLU A 239 -26.73 11.76 -38.26
CA GLU A 239 -26.37 11.09 -39.51
C GLU A 239 -27.49 10.16 -39.97
N ALA A 240 -28.16 9.47 -39.05
CA ALA A 240 -29.35 8.67 -39.33
C ALA A 240 -30.57 9.53 -39.76
N ASP A 241 -30.77 10.69 -39.15
CA ASP A 241 -31.86 11.62 -39.48
C ASP A 241 -31.63 12.36 -40.81
N ASN A 242 -30.38 12.53 -41.26
CA ASN A 242 -30.02 13.24 -42.49
C ASN A 242 -29.93 12.35 -43.74
N GLY A 243 -30.20 11.05 -43.63
CA GLY A 243 -30.40 10.15 -44.76
C GLY A 243 -29.25 10.09 -45.77
N LEU A 244 -28.18 9.38 -45.42
CA LEU A 244 -27.31 8.66 -46.37
C LEU A 244 -27.43 7.17 -46.12
#